data_AF-A0A3G2C8P2-F1
#
_entry.id   AF-A0A3G2C8P2-F1
#
_cell.length_a   1.000
_cell.length_b   1.000
_cell.length_c   1.000
_cell.angle_alpha   90.00
_cell.angle_beta   90.00
_cell.angle_gamma   90.00
#
_symmetry.space_group_name_H-M   'P 1'
#
loop_
_entity.id
_entity.type
_entity.pdbx_description
1 polymer ?
#
loop_
_entity_poly.entity_id
_entity_poly.type
_entity_poly.pdbx_seq_one_letter_code
_entity_poly.pdbx_strand_id
1 'polypeptide(L)'
;MFGCGVQGREHVRYAALALPGLETVYVHDTDEAAADALIAQLGPELGVRIVKGESAEAVTKSAEVLSSATVILREPLAVVKDEWVTAGQTIVPCDLNTFWDPRTSHRADKYLVDSPSNSP
;
A
#
# COMPACT_ATOMS: atom_id res chain seq x y z
N MET A 1 -1.30 -1.08 -3.56
CA MET A 1 -0.05 -1.69 -3.06
C MET A 1 1.13 -0.89 -3.60
N PHE A 2 1.93 -0.31 -2.70
CA PHE A 2 3.17 0.40 -3.03
C PHE A 2 4.37 -0.47 -2.67
N GLY A 3 5.21 -0.77 -3.65
CA GLY A 3 6.28 -1.76 -3.54
C GLY A 3 5.83 -3.15 -4.00
N CYS A 4 6.55 -3.70 -4.98
CA CYS A 4 6.27 -4.95 -5.69
C CYS A 4 7.33 -6.03 -5.43
N GLY A 5 8.16 -5.84 -4.39
CA GLY A 5 9.09 -6.82 -3.86
C GLY A 5 8.40 -7.97 -3.11
N VAL A 6 9.16 -8.72 -2.31
CA VAL A 6 8.67 -9.92 -1.60
C VAL A 6 7.43 -9.63 -0.76
N GLN A 7 7.50 -8.61 0.12
CA GLN A 7 6.37 -8.27 0.99
C GLN A 7 5.14 -7.76 0.22
N GLY A 8 5.35 -7.00 -0.86
CA GLY A 8 4.26 -6.51 -1.70
C GLY A 8 3.50 -7.63 -2.40
N ARG A 9 4.22 -8.63 -2.93
CA ARG A 9 3.62 -9.82 -3.55
C ARG A 9 2.75 -10.59 -2.56
N GLU A 10 3.26 -10.84 -1.36
CA GLU A 10 2.50 -11.52 -0.32
C GLU A 10 1.29 -10.69 0.14
N HIS A 11 1.43 -9.37 0.25
CA HIS A 11 0.29 -8.50 0.55
C HIS A 11 -0.84 -8.65 -0.47
N VAL A 12 -0.52 -8.69 -1.77
CA VAL A 12 -1.52 -8.88 -2.82
C VAL A 12 -2.19 -10.25 -2.72
N ARG A 13 -1.41 -11.32 -2.49
CA ARG A 13 -1.96 -12.69 -2.27
C ARG A 13 -2.93 -12.74 -1.10
N TYR A 14 -2.50 -12.26 0.07
CA TYR A 14 -3.32 -12.34 1.27
C TYR A 14 -4.51 -11.38 1.23
N ALA A 15 -4.39 -10.22 0.57
CA ALA A 15 -5.53 -9.34 0.35
C ALA A 15 -6.62 -10.03 -0.49
N ALA A 16 -6.24 -10.70 -1.59
CA ALA A 16 -7.20 -11.46 -2.41
C ALA A 16 -7.88 -12.59 -1.65
N LEU A 17 -7.17 -13.23 -0.71
CA LEU A 17 -7.73 -14.27 0.16
C LEU A 17 -8.65 -13.70 1.26
N ALA A 18 -8.24 -12.61 1.90
CA ALA A 18 -8.91 -12.05 3.07
C ALA A 18 -10.12 -11.17 2.71
N LEU A 19 -10.14 -10.62 1.49
CA LEU A 19 -11.18 -9.71 1.00
C LEU A 19 -11.96 -10.38 -0.14
N PRO A 20 -13.02 -11.16 0.16
CA PRO A 20 -13.75 -11.93 -0.87
C PRO A 20 -14.47 -11.06 -1.91
N GLY A 21 -14.63 -9.76 -1.66
CA GLY A 21 -15.17 -8.78 -2.60
C GLY A 21 -14.11 -7.96 -3.35
N LEU A 22 -12.82 -8.34 -3.29
CA LEU A 22 -11.74 -7.58 -3.93
C LEU A 22 -11.78 -7.77 -5.45
N GLU A 23 -12.12 -6.71 -6.18
CA GLU A 23 -12.19 -6.76 -7.64
C GLU A 23 -10.87 -6.37 -8.31
N THR A 24 -10.21 -5.32 -7.80
CA THR A 24 -9.03 -4.71 -8.43
C THR A 24 -7.95 -4.40 -7.40
N VAL A 25 -6.70 -4.70 -7.75
CA VAL A 25 -5.49 -4.31 -7.02
C VAL A 25 -4.65 -3.40 -7.89
N TYR A 26 -4.49 -2.15 -7.48
CA TYR A 26 -3.54 -1.22 -8.09
C TYR A 26 -2.16 -1.41 -7.46
N VAL A 27 -1.14 -1.59 -8.31
CA VAL A 27 0.26 -1.76 -7.89
C VAL A 27 1.13 -0.65 -8.45
N HIS A 28 2.04 -0.11 -7.64
CA HIS A 28 3.03 0.87 -8.09
C HIS A 28 4.37 0.59 -7.41
N ASP A 29 5.43 0.63 -8.19
CA ASP A 29 6.82 0.51 -7.76
C ASP A 29 7.67 1.47 -8.60
N THR A 30 8.76 1.98 -8.02
CA THR A 30 9.78 2.74 -8.74
C THR A 30 10.52 1.90 -9.76
N ASP A 31 10.60 0.58 -9.54
CA ASP A 31 11.05 -0.40 -10.53
C ASP A 31 9.82 -0.94 -11.29
N GLU A 32 9.59 -0.41 -12.49
CA GLU A 32 8.49 -0.85 -13.34
C GLU A 32 8.54 -2.35 -13.67
N ALA A 33 9.74 -2.93 -13.80
CA ALA A 33 9.88 -4.35 -14.08
C ALA A 33 9.41 -5.21 -12.90
N ALA A 34 9.56 -4.71 -11.66
CA ALA A 34 9.03 -5.39 -10.48
C ALA A 34 7.49 -5.39 -10.47
N ALA A 35 6.85 -4.28 -10.87
CA ALA A 35 5.40 -4.19 -11.00
C ALA A 35 4.88 -5.12 -12.12
N ASP A 36 5.52 -5.10 -13.29
CA ASP A 36 5.16 -5.97 -14.41
C ASP A 36 5.32 -7.45 -14.06
N ALA A 37 6.40 -7.81 -13.37
CA ALA A 37 6.64 -9.18 -12.90
C ALA A 37 5.60 -9.64 -11.87
N LEU A 38 5.18 -8.76 -10.95
CA LEU A 38 4.12 -9.06 -9.99
C LEU A 38 2.80 -9.34 -10.72
N ILE A 39 2.41 -8.50 -11.67
CA ILE A 39 1.17 -8.66 -12.45
C ILE A 39 1.19 -9.98 -13.23
N ALA A 40 2.29 -10.26 -13.93
CA ALA A 40 2.44 -11.48 -14.72
C ALA A 40 2.38 -12.76 -13.86
N GLN A 41 2.93 -12.71 -12.64
CA GLN A 41 2.94 -13.85 -11.73
C GLN A 41 1.58 -14.04 -11.03
N LEU A 42 1.03 -12.99 -10.45
CA LEU A 42 -0.12 -13.09 -9.53
C LEU A 42 -1.47 -12.97 -10.24
N GLY A 43 -1.53 -12.31 -11.40
CA GLY A 43 -2.78 -12.17 -12.16
C GLY A 43 -3.45 -13.51 -12.48
N PRO A 44 -2.72 -14.48 -13.06
CA PRO A 44 -3.26 -15.83 -13.31
C PRO A 44 -3.54 -16.64 -12.05
N GLU A 45 -2.81 -16.39 -10.96
CA GLU A 45 -2.91 -17.13 -9.70
C GLU A 45 -4.17 -16.77 -8.91
N LEU A 46 -4.49 -15.47 -8.84
CA LEU A 46 -5.46 -14.96 -7.88
C LEU A 46 -6.85 -14.69 -8.46
N GLY A 47 -6.98 -14.62 -9.79
CA GLY A 47 -8.26 -14.30 -10.43
C GLY A 47 -8.78 -12.87 -10.14
N VAL A 48 -7.96 -12.02 -9.51
CA VAL A 48 -8.25 -10.59 -9.29
C VAL A 48 -7.58 -9.75 -10.36
N ARG A 49 -8.19 -8.61 -10.71
CA ARG A 49 -7.60 -7.70 -11.70
C ARG A 49 -6.44 -6.93 -11.05
N ILE A 50 -5.21 -7.14 -11.53
CA ILE A 50 -4.05 -6.38 -11.07
C ILE A 50 -3.68 -5.33 -12.12
N VAL A 51 -3.63 -4.05 -11.72
CA VAL A 51 -3.39 -2.91 -12.62
C VAL A 51 -2.13 -2.16 -12.19
N LYS A 52 -1.20 -1.95 -13.14
CA LYS A 52 -0.06 -1.07 -12.92
C LYS A 52 -0.56 0.38 -12.84
N GLY A 53 -0.30 1.04 -11.71
CA GLY A 53 -0.61 2.44 -11.50
C GLY A 53 0.47 3.36 -12.06
N GLU A 54 0.04 4.41 -12.76
CA GLU A 54 0.91 5.37 -13.44
C GLU A 54 1.76 6.21 -12.47
N SER A 55 1.27 6.42 -11.25
CA SER A 55 1.98 7.16 -10.21
C SER A 55 1.48 6.77 -8.82
N ALA A 56 2.24 7.16 -7.80
CA ALA A 56 1.80 7.00 -6.42
C ALA A 56 0.47 7.72 -6.14
N GLU A 57 0.28 8.91 -6.71
CA GLU A 57 -0.96 9.69 -6.62
C GLU A 57 -2.14 8.97 -7.28
N ALA A 58 -1.95 8.44 -8.49
CA ALA A 58 -3.00 7.73 -9.22
C ALA A 58 -3.49 6.50 -8.45
N VAL A 59 -2.57 5.71 -7.89
CA VAL A 59 -2.92 4.56 -7.03
C VAL A 59 -3.63 5.03 -5.77
N THR A 60 -3.13 6.08 -5.12
CA THR A 60 -3.74 6.63 -3.89
C THR A 60 -5.19 7.04 -4.13
N LYS A 61 -5.47 7.69 -5.27
CA LYS A 61 -6.82 8.16 -5.62
C LYS A 61 -7.77 7.06 -6.11
N SER A 62 -7.26 5.88 -6.48
CA SER A 62 -8.05 4.81 -7.10
C SER A 62 -8.44 3.69 -6.14
N ALA A 63 -7.93 3.66 -4.91
CA ALA A 63 -8.10 2.54 -3.98
C ALA A 63 -8.73 2.96 -2.64
N GLU A 64 -9.58 2.10 -2.08
CA GLU A 64 -10.17 2.28 -0.75
C GLU A 64 -9.25 1.77 0.37
N VAL A 65 -8.44 0.75 0.06
CA VAL A 65 -7.44 0.19 0.97
C VAL A 65 -6.06 0.32 0.34
N LEU A 66 -5.14 0.90 1.09
CA LEU A 66 -3.81 1.26 0.62
C LEU A 66 -2.76 0.57 1.49
N SER A 67 -1.94 -0.30 0.90
CA SER A 67 -0.80 -0.92 1.59
C SER A 67 0.53 -0.44 1.01
N SER A 68 1.54 -0.25 1.85
CA SER A 68 2.91 0.06 1.46
C SER A 68 3.91 -0.93 2.07
N ALA A 69 4.85 -1.41 1.27
CA ALA A 69 5.96 -2.26 1.69
C ALA A 69 7.23 -1.80 0.96
N THR A 70 7.64 -0.57 1.30
CA THR A 70 8.76 0.12 0.66
C THR A 70 9.97 0.20 1.60
N VAL A 71 10.89 1.13 1.35
CA VAL A 71 12.10 1.30 2.16
C VAL A 71 11.79 2.00 3.50
N ILE A 72 12.30 1.43 4.59
CA ILE A 72 12.28 2.04 5.92
C ILE A 72 13.45 3.02 6.04
N LEU A 73 13.16 4.28 6.30
CA LEU A 73 14.14 5.36 6.48
C LEU A 73 13.96 6.08 7.81
N ARG A 74 14.99 6.80 8.26
CA ARG A 74 14.91 7.64 9.46
C ARG A 74 13.99 8.85 9.26
N GLU A 75 14.13 9.51 8.12
CA GLU A 75 13.28 10.64 7.71
C GLU A 75 12.25 10.13 6.70
N PRO A 76 10.95 10.45 6.86
CA PRO A 76 9.92 10.02 5.91
C PRO A 76 10.20 10.57 4.50
N LEU A 77 10.06 9.72 3.49
CA LEU A 77 10.06 10.14 2.09
C LEU A 77 8.84 11.00 1.76
N ALA A 78 7.72 10.75 2.45
CA ALA A 78 6.44 11.38 2.18
C ALA A 78 6.09 11.34 0.68
N VAL A 79 6.22 10.16 0.06
CA VAL A 79 5.90 9.95 -1.36
C VAL A 79 4.42 10.20 -1.59
N VAL A 80 3.57 9.55 -0.78
CA VAL A 80 2.13 9.83 -0.78
C VAL A 80 1.89 11.10 0.03
N LYS A 81 1.37 12.12 -0.63
CA LYS A 81 1.04 13.40 -0.01
C LYS A 81 -0.28 13.32 0.74
N ASP A 82 -0.35 14.07 1.83
CA ASP A 82 -1.52 14.13 2.70
C ASP A 82 -2.79 14.52 1.93
N GLU A 83 -2.68 15.49 1.01
CA GLU A 83 -3.79 15.98 0.18
C GLU A 83 -4.34 14.95 -0.83
N TRP A 84 -3.66 13.83 -1.05
CA TRP A 84 -4.14 12.76 -1.92
C TRP A 84 -5.04 11.77 -1.19
N VAL A 85 -4.96 11.73 0.14
CA VAL A 85 -5.72 10.80 0.99
C VAL A 85 -7.08 11.40 1.35
N THR A 86 -8.14 10.70 0.97
CA THR A 86 -9.54 11.11 1.14
C THR A 86 -10.25 10.31 2.23
N ALA A 87 -11.42 10.79 2.65
CA ALA A 87 -12.22 10.14 3.67
C ALA A 87 -12.68 8.73 3.23
N GLY A 88 -12.69 7.79 4.17
CA GLY A 88 -13.09 6.40 3.92
C GLY A 88 -11.94 5.46 3.57
N GLN A 89 -10.73 5.97 3.34
CA GLN A 89 -9.57 5.14 3.03
C GLN A 89 -8.97 4.49 4.27
N THR A 90 -8.49 3.24 4.11
CA THR A 90 -7.70 2.52 5.13
C THR A 90 -6.25 2.37 4.66
N ILE A 91 -5.29 2.81 5.47
CA ILE A 91 -3.86 2.70 5.16
C ILE A 91 -3.22 1.64 6.06
N VAL A 92 -2.49 0.70 5.45
CA VAL A 92 -1.80 -0.42 6.11
C VAL A 92 -0.30 -0.35 5.77
N PRO A 93 0.49 0.41 6.55
CA PRO A 93 1.91 0.59 6.27
C PRO A 93 2.74 -0.58 6.85
N CYS A 94 3.59 -1.19 6.02
CA CYS A 94 4.61 -2.17 6.41
C CYS A 94 6.04 -1.63 6.31
N ASP A 95 6.18 -0.32 6.13
CA ASP A 95 7.44 0.40 6.01
C ASP A 95 7.62 1.43 7.15
N LEU A 96 7.10 1.13 8.34
CA LEU A 96 7.14 2.04 9.51
C LEU A 96 6.64 3.46 9.21
N ASN A 97 5.68 3.56 8.29
CA ASN A 97 5.04 4.80 7.88
C ASN A 97 6.00 5.83 7.25
N THR A 98 7.17 5.41 6.75
CA THR A 98 8.16 6.32 6.13
C THR A 98 7.79 6.70 4.70
N PHE A 99 6.87 5.98 4.08
CA PHE A 99 6.37 6.25 2.74
C PHE A 99 5.33 7.38 2.68
N TRP A 100 4.65 7.62 3.79
CA TRP A 100 3.49 8.50 3.89
C TRP A 100 3.87 9.86 4.45
N ASP A 101 3.17 10.92 4.02
CA ASP A 101 3.25 12.21 4.71
C ASP A 101 2.77 12.04 6.17
N PRO A 102 3.59 12.40 7.18
CA PRO A 102 3.23 12.23 8.61
C PRO A 102 1.92 12.90 9.00
N ARG A 103 1.51 13.97 8.31
CA ARG A 103 0.23 14.64 8.57
C ARG A 103 -0.96 13.70 8.42
N THR A 104 -0.85 12.72 7.52
CA THR A 104 -1.89 11.72 7.24
C THR A 104 -2.25 10.91 8.48
N SER A 105 -1.26 10.38 9.19
CA SER A 105 -1.50 9.59 10.40
C SER A 105 -1.96 10.46 11.57
N HIS A 106 -1.47 11.69 11.66
CA HIS A 106 -1.88 12.64 12.71
C HIS A 106 -3.35 13.07 12.62
N ARG A 107 -3.91 13.14 11.41
CA ARG A 107 -5.32 13.53 11.20
C ARG A 107 -6.27 12.37 10.97
N ALA A 108 -5.80 11.12 11.05
CA ALA A 108 -6.62 9.95 10.82
C ALA A 108 -7.76 9.87 11.85
N ASP A 109 -8.96 9.51 11.40
CA ASP A 109 -10.10 9.30 12.32
C ASP A 109 -9.81 8.19 13.35
N LYS A 110 -8.98 7.22 12.96
CA LYS A 110 -8.50 6.13 13.81
C LYS A 110 -7.04 5.81 13.45
N TYR A 111 -6.21 5.65 14.49
CA TYR A 111 -4.84 5.18 14.36
C TYR A 111 -4.67 3.88 15.16
N LEU A 112 -4.45 2.78 14.45
CA LEU A 112 -4.35 1.44 15.03
C LEU A 112 -2.89 0.97 14.98
N VAL A 113 -2.45 0.35 16.06
CA VAL A 113 -1.13 -0.27 16.17
C VAL A 113 -1.30 -1.72 16.62
N ASP A 114 -0.33 -2.55 16.27
CA ASP A 114 -0.26 -3.95 16.70
C ASP A 114 0.06 -4.06 18.20
N SER A 115 0.93 -3.17 18.70
CA SER A 115 1.24 -3.01 20.12
C SER A 115 1.41 -1.53 20.47
N PRO A 116 0.81 -1.04 21.57
CA PRO A 116 1.23 0.24 22.13
C PRO A 116 2.68 0.14 22.61
N SER A 117 3.44 1.22 22.51
CA SER A 117 4.74 1.32 23.17
C SER A 117 4.53 1.45 24.67
N ASN A 118 4.35 0.33 25.37
CA ASN A 118 4.47 0.28 26.82
C ASN A 118 5.95 0.05 27.14
N SER A 119 6.77 1.06 26.88
CA SER A 119 8.06 1.16 27.56
C SER A 119 7.78 1.66 28.98
N PRO A 120 8.26 0.99 30.05
CA PRO A 120 8.36 1.63 31.35
C PRO A 120 9.27 2.87 31.30
#